data_AF-A0A949CSG1-F1
#
_entry.id   AF-A0A949CSG1-F1
#
_cell.length_a   1.000
_cell.length_b   1.000
_cell.length_c   1.000
_cell.angle_alpha   90.00
_cell.angle_beta   90.00
_cell.angle_gamma   90.00
#
_symmetry.space_group_name_H-M   'P 1'
#
loop_
_entity.id
_entity.type
_entity.pdbx_description
1 polymer ?
#
loop_
_entity_poly.entity_id
_entity_poly.type
_entity_poly.pdbx_seq_one_letter_code
_entity_poly.pdbx_strand_id
1 'polypeptide(L)'
;MLNADRFLSASAFLAWTFSGFVCFAQQPNTSAVVTSIYSGGDIVTMRGTKPEYVESLVVKDGKILFAGALAESERLAGANSNRVDLKGKTLLPGFIDTHGHFVYFGKNLVDANLFGCSDIPELIARMKKQLDRTPADAWIVGFGYQARQMKEGRPPTSEELDAISKDRPVMVVDSSGHLGSANGAAFKAAGITAETPDPTGGMFSRKTDGKSLLGPVEETALNAVRSKRPPFTGELAAQAISGAAEVWASYGQTTAMEAGLGLGNDDIGIVLNAIDKKLLPIDLYIAAKDSALDDTLAAAYSVASQYNPQSGGIVEKLRAARPDLDSRYVNRVRLGGVKFWLDGSLDTAWFTLPYTQNPPGKTGSFAGYRQIPDEVLDRVFDKYWPTELQIHMHMNGDAAADQALAA
;
A
#
# COMPACT_ATOMS: atom_id res chain seq x y z
N MET A 1 2.91 26.58 6.83
CA MET A 1 2.48 27.37 8.00
C MET A 1 0.97 27.47 7.96
N LEU A 2 0.28 26.62 8.71
CA LEU A 2 -1.17 26.68 8.93
C LEU A 2 -1.35 26.59 10.45
N ASN A 3 -1.81 27.70 11.04
CA ASN A 3 -2.02 27.88 12.47
C ASN A 3 -3.22 27.06 12.94
N ALA A 4 -2.98 26.18 13.90
CA ALA A 4 -4.00 25.66 14.79
C ALA A 4 -4.07 26.57 16.01
N ASP A 5 -5.22 27.21 16.24
CA ASP A 5 -5.58 27.76 17.55
C ASP A 5 -7.08 28.11 17.55
N ARG A 6 -7.82 27.43 18.42
CA ARG A 6 -8.98 27.98 19.16
C ARG A 6 -9.56 26.90 20.09
N PHE A 7 -9.04 26.86 21.31
CA PHE A 7 -9.81 26.46 22.49
C PHE A 7 -10.11 27.74 23.28
N LEU A 8 -11.39 28.04 23.52
CA LEU A 8 -11.81 28.98 24.54
C LEU A 8 -13.08 28.48 25.20
N SER A 9 -13.03 28.53 26.52
CA SER A 9 -13.98 28.09 27.52
C SER A 9 -15.33 28.81 27.43
N ALA A 10 -16.40 28.11 27.83
CA ALA A 10 -17.63 28.76 28.24
C ALA A 10 -18.24 28.01 29.44
N SER A 11 -18.46 28.79 30.49
CA SER A 11 -18.88 28.41 31.83
C SER A 11 -20.34 27.93 31.89
N ALA A 12 -20.60 27.06 32.86
CA ALA A 12 -21.91 26.52 33.19
C ALA A 12 -22.90 27.61 33.67
N PHE A 13 -24.14 27.52 33.19
CA PHE A 13 -25.32 28.07 33.87
C PHE A 13 -26.38 26.97 33.94
N LEU A 14 -26.72 26.58 35.17
CA LEU A 14 -27.78 25.64 35.49
C LEU A 14 -29.11 26.41 35.50
N ALA A 15 -30.05 26.06 34.62
CA ALA A 15 -31.43 26.49 34.71
C ALA A 15 -32.34 25.26 34.61
N TRP A 16 -33.08 24.99 35.68
CA TRP A 16 -34.12 23.99 35.73
C TRP A 16 -35.38 24.52 35.06
N THR A 17 -35.83 23.87 33.99
CA THR A 17 -37.20 24.00 33.49
C THR A 17 -37.78 22.61 33.20
N PHE A 18 -38.88 22.32 33.91
CA PHE A 18 -39.77 21.18 33.64
C PHE A 18 -40.46 21.42 32.29
N SER A 19 -40.35 20.48 31.34
CA SER A 19 -41.25 20.40 30.18
C SER A 19 -41.32 18.96 29.67
N GLY A 20 -42.55 18.52 29.40
CA GLY A 20 -42.94 17.13 29.25
C GLY A 20 -42.29 16.39 28.08
N PHE A 21 -42.16 15.08 28.27
CA PHE A 21 -41.78 14.12 27.23
C PHE A 21 -42.83 14.11 26.11
N VAL A 22 -42.58 14.88 25.05
CA VAL A 22 -43.14 14.59 23.73
C VAL A 22 -42.17 13.66 23.04
N CYS A 23 -42.58 12.42 22.85
CA CYS A 23 -41.85 11.45 22.05
C CYS A 23 -41.92 11.88 20.58
N PHE A 24 -41.01 12.77 20.15
CA PHE A 24 -40.75 12.95 18.73
C PHE A 24 -40.07 11.67 18.25
N ALA A 25 -40.83 10.81 17.59
CA ALA A 25 -40.23 9.83 16.69
C ALA A 25 -39.37 10.63 15.71
N GLN A 26 -38.04 10.55 15.84
CA GLN A 26 -37.13 11.02 14.81
C GLN A 26 -37.50 10.26 13.54
N GLN A 27 -38.13 10.97 12.59
CA GLN A 27 -38.25 10.44 11.25
C GLN A 27 -36.83 10.13 10.77
N PRO A 28 -36.59 8.95 10.17
CA PRO A 28 -35.29 8.66 9.59
C PRO A 28 -34.94 9.81 8.67
N ASN A 29 -33.79 10.41 8.89
CA ASN A 29 -33.23 11.44 8.03
C ASN A 29 -32.95 10.77 6.68
N THR A 30 -33.96 10.69 5.82
CA THR A 30 -33.80 10.28 4.43
C THR A 30 -32.98 11.39 3.80
N SER A 31 -31.65 11.21 3.72
CA SER A 31 -30.84 12.04 2.84
C SER A 31 -31.51 11.96 1.47
N ALA A 32 -32.11 13.06 1.02
CA ALA A 32 -32.82 13.08 -0.24
C ALA A 32 -31.90 12.49 -1.31
N VAL A 33 -32.38 11.48 -2.04
CA VAL A 33 -31.65 10.89 -3.16
C VAL A 33 -31.36 12.01 -4.15
N VAL A 34 -30.11 12.47 -4.23
CA VAL A 34 -29.73 13.59 -5.08
C VAL A 34 -29.26 13.05 -6.42
N THR A 35 -30.16 13.01 -7.40
CA THR A 35 -29.74 12.93 -8.80
C THR A 35 -28.95 14.20 -9.13
N SER A 36 -27.78 14.06 -9.75
CA SER A 36 -26.96 15.19 -10.20
C SER A 36 -26.88 15.22 -11.72
N ILE A 37 -26.93 16.41 -12.31
CA ILE A 37 -26.68 16.66 -13.73
C ILE A 37 -25.46 17.56 -13.89
N TYR A 38 -24.54 17.17 -14.76
CA TYR A 38 -23.33 17.91 -15.11
C TYR A 38 -23.44 18.36 -16.56
N SER A 39 -23.16 19.64 -16.84
CA SER A 39 -23.24 20.23 -18.19
C SER A 39 -22.43 21.53 -18.27
N GLY A 40 -22.37 22.18 -19.44
CA GLY A 40 -21.75 23.50 -19.58
C GLY A 40 -20.24 23.48 -19.79
N GLY A 41 -19.69 22.35 -20.24
CA GLY A 41 -18.28 22.14 -20.59
C GLY A 41 -18.12 20.79 -21.30
N ASP A 42 -16.90 20.47 -21.73
CA ASP A 42 -16.63 19.19 -22.42
C ASP A 42 -16.80 18.01 -21.46
N ILE A 43 -17.54 16.98 -21.86
CA ILE A 43 -17.66 15.73 -21.10
C ILE A 43 -17.17 14.60 -21.97
N VAL A 44 -16.00 14.04 -21.65
CA VAL A 44 -15.38 12.93 -22.38
C VAL A 44 -15.77 11.62 -21.71
N THR A 45 -16.37 10.69 -22.45
CA THR A 45 -16.91 9.44 -21.87
C THR A 45 -15.96 8.24 -21.98
N MET A 46 -15.05 8.24 -22.96
CA MET A 46 -14.14 7.13 -23.27
C MET A 46 -14.86 5.77 -23.45
N ARG A 47 -16.07 5.75 -24.00
CA ARG A 47 -16.84 4.51 -24.24
C ARG A 47 -16.22 3.60 -25.32
N GLY A 48 -15.47 4.18 -26.25
CA GLY A 48 -14.81 3.46 -27.35
C GLY A 48 -13.29 3.66 -27.35
N THR A 49 -12.64 3.23 -28.43
CA THR A 49 -11.18 3.38 -28.63
C THR A 49 -10.74 4.80 -28.98
N LYS A 50 -11.68 5.75 -29.04
CA LYS A 50 -11.45 7.17 -29.33
C LYS A 50 -12.25 8.04 -28.33
N PRO A 51 -11.82 9.29 -28.09
CA PRO A 51 -12.58 10.21 -27.25
C PRO A 51 -13.97 10.49 -27.84
N GLU A 52 -15.00 10.26 -27.04
CA GLU A 52 -16.39 10.59 -27.36
C GLU A 52 -16.91 11.65 -26.38
N TYR A 53 -17.55 12.68 -26.93
CA TYR A 53 -18.04 13.83 -26.18
C TYR A 53 -19.56 13.81 -26.08
N VAL A 54 -20.08 14.21 -24.92
CA VAL A 54 -21.51 14.40 -24.68
C VAL A 54 -21.77 15.78 -24.08
N GLU A 55 -22.99 16.29 -24.26
CA GLU A 55 -23.37 17.61 -23.72
C GLU A 55 -23.59 17.58 -22.21
N SER A 56 -23.96 16.42 -21.66
CA SER A 56 -24.35 16.28 -20.26
C SER A 56 -24.22 14.85 -19.72
N LEU A 57 -24.09 14.75 -18.40
CA LEU A 57 -24.03 13.50 -17.64
C LEU A 57 -25.04 13.55 -16.48
N VAL A 58 -25.83 12.49 -16.30
CA VAL A 58 -26.72 12.31 -15.16
C VAL A 58 -26.15 11.21 -14.25
N VAL A 59 -25.96 11.53 -12.98
CA VAL A 59 -25.51 10.60 -11.94
C VAL A 59 -26.62 10.41 -10.93
N LYS A 60 -26.94 9.15 -10.65
CA LYS A 60 -27.90 8.76 -9.61
C LYS A 60 -27.27 7.67 -8.74
N ASP A 61 -27.31 7.85 -7.43
CA ASP A 61 -26.76 6.88 -6.46
C ASP A 61 -25.31 6.47 -6.77
N GLY A 62 -24.49 7.45 -7.18
CA GLY A 62 -23.08 7.25 -7.53
C GLY A 62 -22.84 6.52 -8.86
N LYS A 63 -23.88 6.22 -9.63
CA LYS A 63 -23.78 5.58 -10.95
C LYS A 63 -24.22 6.55 -12.05
N ILE A 64 -23.58 6.44 -13.21
CA ILE A 64 -24.00 7.17 -14.40
C ILE A 64 -25.31 6.55 -14.89
N LEU A 65 -26.40 7.33 -14.81
CA LEU A 65 -27.71 6.97 -15.34
C LEU A 65 -27.78 7.22 -16.84
N PHE A 66 -27.19 8.34 -17.29
CA PHE A 66 -27.21 8.75 -18.69
C PHE A 66 -26.02 9.65 -19.01
N ALA A 67 -25.53 9.58 -20.26
CA ALA A 67 -24.59 10.54 -20.80
C ALA A 67 -24.92 10.75 -22.28
N GLY A 68 -25.22 11.99 -22.67
CA GLY A 68 -25.75 12.33 -23.98
C GLY A 68 -26.24 13.78 -24.07
N ALA A 69 -27.32 13.99 -24.83
CA ALA A 69 -27.91 15.31 -25.05
C ALA A 69 -28.46 15.93 -23.77
N LEU A 70 -28.31 17.26 -23.61
CA LEU A 70 -28.72 18.00 -22.42
C LEU A 70 -30.22 17.85 -22.14
N ALA A 71 -31.06 17.98 -23.17
CA ALA A 71 -32.52 17.92 -23.02
C ALA A 71 -33.00 16.59 -22.40
N GLU A 72 -32.39 15.47 -22.81
CA GLU A 72 -32.74 14.16 -22.26
C GLU A 72 -32.21 13.99 -20.83
N SER A 73 -31.02 14.51 -20.54
CA SER A 73 -30.49 14.55 -19.18
C SER A 73 -31.37 15.35 -18.23
N GLU A 74 -31.92 16.50 -18.66
CA GLU A 74 -32.84 17.30 -17.85
C GLU A 74 -34.14 16.55 -17.54
N ARG A 75 -34.67 15.82 -18.52
CA ARG A 75 -35.85 14.97 -18.35
C ARG A 75 -35.60 13.84 -17.36
N LEU A 76 -34.44 13.17 -17.45
CA LEU A 76 -34.06 12.05 -16.58
C LEU A 76 -33.67 12.48 -15.16
N ALA A 77 -33.04 13.64 -15.02
CA ALA A 77 -32.59 14.15 -13.72
C ALA A 77 -33.76 14.64 -12.85
N GLY A 78 -34.78 15.23 -13.48
CA GLY A 78 -35.96 15.78 -12.81
C GLY A 78 -35.71 17.18 -12.19
N ALA A 79 -36.79 17.85 -11.78
CA ALA A 79 -36.72 19.25 -11.35
C ALA A 79 -35.91 19.48 -10.06
N ASN A 80 -35.81 18.48 -9.18
CA ASN A 80 -35.12 18.58 -7.88
C ASN A 80 -33.67 18.07 -7.93
N SER A 81 -33.09 17.89 -9.13
CA SER A 81 -31.71 17.44 -9.27
C SER A 81 -30.70 18.52 -8.84
N ASN A 82 -29.57 18.12 -8.28
CA ASN A 82 -28.42 18.99 -8.13
C ASN A 82 -27.80 19.30 -9.51
N ARG A 83 -27.64 20.58 -9.84
CA ARG A 83 -27.13 21.02 -11.15
C ARG A 83 -25.70 21.53 -11.00
N VAL A 84 -24.78 20.95 -11.75
CA VAL A 84 -23.36 21.30 -11.76
C VAL A 84 -22.97 21.86 -13.12
N ASP A 85 -22.77 23.17 -13.18
CA ASP A 85 -22.21 23.85 -14.35
C ASP A 85 -20.67 23.73 -14.34
N LEU A 86 -20.13 23.11 -15.39
CA LEU A 86 -18.70 22.89 -15.58
C LEU A 86 -17.96 24.18 -15.96
N LYS A 87 -18.67 25.25 -16.36
CA LYS A 87 -18.08 26.57 -16.70
C LYS A 87 -16.95 26.46 -17.74
N GLY A 88 -17.18 25.66 -18.77
CA GLY A 88 -16.22 25.40 -19.86
C GLY A 88 -15.08 24.45 -19.49
N LYS A 89 -15.02 23.90 -18.27
CA LYS A 89 -14.02 22.89 -17.89
C LYS A 89 -14.39 21.52 -18.43
N THR A 90 -13.37 20.67 -18.59
CA THR A 90 -13.54 19.29 -19.05
C THR A 90 -13.79 18.33 -17.88
N LEU A 91 -14.82 17.49 -18.01
CA LEU A 91 -15.07 16.32 -17.17
C LEU A 91 -14.59 15.06 -17.91
N LEU A 92 -13.80 14.24 -17.22
CA LEU A 92 -13.24 12.99 -17.74
C LEU A 92 -13.48 11.85 -16.73
N PRO A 93 -13.37 10.57 -17.15
CA PRO A 93 -13.35 9.46 -16.21
C PRO A 93 -12.17 9.63 -15.24
N GLY A 94 -12.39 9.28 -13.97
CA GLY A 94 -11.30 9.24 -13.00
C GLY A 94 -10.28 8.17 -13.38
N PHE A 95 -9.01 8.42 -13.09
CA PHE A 95 -7.94 7.48 -13.43
C PHE A 95 -8.02 6.24 -12.54
N ILE A 96 -7.66 5.09 -13.13
CA ILE A 96 -7.56 3.81 -12.44
C ILE A 96 -6.08 3.44 -12.39
N ASP A 97 -5.53 3.38 -11.18
CA ASP A 97 -4.22 2.79 -10.97
C ASP A 97 -4.35 1.27 -10.97
N THR A 98 -3.82 0.64 -12.02
CA THR A 98 -3.91 -0.80 -12.24
C THR A 98 -2.82 -1.60 -11.53
N HIS A 99 -1.84 -0.95 -10.89
CA HIS A 99 -0.80 -1.64 -10.15
C HIS A 99 -0.08 -0.70 -9.18
N GLY A 100 -0.47 -0.74 -7.90
CA GLY A 100 0.17 -0.01 -6.83
C GLY A 100 0.33 -0.85 -5.56
N HIS A 101 1.08 -0.32 -4.61
CA HIS A 101 1.18 -0.86 -3.25
C HIS A 101 0.58 0.13 -2.27
N PHE A 102 -0.73 0.38 -2.42
CA PHE A 102 -1.47 1.44 -1.74
C PHE A 102 -1.30 1.44 -0.20
N VAL A 103 -1.41 0.29 0.45
CA VAL A 103 -1.26 0.14 1.91
C VAL A 103 0.19 0.37 2.32
N TYR A 104 1.15 -0.18 1.56
CA TYR A 104 2.58 0.02 1.82
C TYR A 104 2.98 1.48 1.65
N PHE A 105 2.51 2.14 0.60
CA PHE A 105 2.71 3.56 0.37
C PHE A 105 2.17 4.39 1.52
N GLY A 106 0.96 4.09 1.99
CA GLY A 106 0.36 4.73 3.15
C GLY A 106 1.21 4.65 4.41
N LYS A 107 1.83 3.48 4.68
CA LYS A 107 2.78 3.31 5.79
C LYS A 107 4.00 4.21 5.63
N ASN A 108 4.54 4.33 4.41
CA ASN A 108 5.70 5.19 4.14
C ASN A 108 5.40 6.69 4.30
N LEU A 109 4.15 7.13 4.15
CA LEU A 109 3.76 8.53 4.42
C LEU A 109 3.86 8.92 5.90
N VAL A 110 3.72 7.95 6.81
CA VAL A 110 3.89 8.14 8.26
C VAL A 110 5.37 8.28 8.63
N ASP A 111 6.23 7.66 7.84
CA ASP A 111 7.68 7.63 8.03
C ASP A 111 8.35 8.93 7.55
N ALA A 112 9.64 9.09 7.86
CA ALA A 112 10.40 10.22 7.38
C ALA A 112 10.60 10.12 5.86
N ASN A 113 10.30 11.20 5.13
CA ASN A 113 10.59 11.27 3.70
C ASN A 113 12.09 11.53 3.45
N LEU A 114 12.79 10.51 2.96
CA LEU A 114 14.22 10.55 2.63
C LEU A 114 14.49 10.63 1.12
N PHE A 115 13.45 10.78 0.28
CA PHE A 115 13.63 11.00 -1.15
C PHE A 115 14.44 12.29 -1.40
N GLY A 116 15.40 12.19 -2.31
CA GLY A 116 16.29 13.30 -2.67
C GLY A 116 17.29 13.71 -1.58
N CYS A 117 17.48 12.92 -0.52
CA CYS A 117 18.58 13.13 0.43
C CYS A 117 19.93 13.06 -0.30
N SER A 118 20.77 14.06 -0.09
CA SER A 118 22.04 14.21 -0.79
C SER A 118 23.25 13.67 -0.02
N ASP A 119 23.13 13.48 1.29
CA ASP A 119 24.18 12.94 2.16
C ASP A 119 23.63 12.39 3.50
N ILE A 120 24.48 11.68 4.25
CA ILE A 120 24.11 11.07 5.55
C ILE A 120 23.74 12.15 6.59
N PRO A 121 24.46 13.29 6.70
CA PRO A 121 24.06 14.38 7.59
C PRO A 121 22.63 14.89 7.34
N GLU A 122 22.25 15.10 6.08
CA GLU A 122 20.89 15.49 5.72
C GLU A 122 19.86 14.42 6.12
N LEU A 123 20.15 13.14 5.84
CA LEU A 123 19.31 12.02 6.24
C LEU A 123 19.09 12.01 7.76
N ILE A 124 20.16 12.16 8.56
CA ILE A 124 20.08 12.24 10.02
C ILE A 124 19.23 13.44 10.45
N ALA A 125 19.39 14.60 9.81
CA ALA A 125 18.61 15.79 10.13
C ALA A 125 17.10 15.60 9.89
N ARG A 126 16.72 14.95 8.78
CA ARG A 126 15.31 14.61 8.50
C ARG A 126 14.78 13.58 9.50
N MET A 127 15.58 12.58 9.85
CA MET A 127 15.21 11.57 10.85
C MET A 127 15.08 12.15 12.27
N LYS A 128 15.84 13.18 12.64
CA LYS A 128 15.63 13.89 13.91
C LYS A 128 14.28 14.61 13.97
N LYS A 129 13.84 15.22 12.86
CA LYS A 129 12.47 15.77 12.79
C LYS A 129 11.41 14.68 12.91
N GLN A 130 11.67 13.47 12.40
CA GLN A 130 10.79 12.32 12.62
C GLN A 130 10.76 11.92 14.09
N LEU A 131 11.92 11.82 14.74
CA LEU A 131 12.03 11.51 16.16
C LEU A 131 11.16 12.43 17.02
N ASP A 132 11.18 13.74 16.74
CA ASP A 132 10.42 14.76 17.48
C ASP A 132 8.89 14.57 17.39
N ARG A 133 8.39 13.94 16.32
CA ARG A 133 6.95 13.68 16.09
C ARG A 133 6.52 12.24 16.37
N THR A 134 7.47 11.32 16.62
CA THR A 134 7.19 9.90 16.83
C THR A 134 7.01 9.60 18.33
N PRO A 135 5.88 8.99 18.76
CA PRO A 135 5.65 8.57 20.14
C PRO A 135 6.82 7.76 20.74
N ALA A 136 7.08 7.90 22.04
CA ALA A 136 8.29 7.40 22.68
C ALA A 136 8.50 5.88 22.55
N ASP A 137 7.42 5.11 22.49
CA ASP A 137 7.37 3.65 22.35
C ASP A 137 7.41 3.17 20.88
N ALA A 138 7.31 4.09 19.92
CA ALA A 138 7.34 3.77 18.49
C ALA A 138 8.75 3.89 17.89
N TRP A 139 8.99 3.08 16.86
CA TRP A 139 10.20 3.10 16.05
C TRP A 139 10.29 4.39 15.22
N ILE A 140 11.51 4.91 15.04
CA ILE A 140 11.78 6.02 14.14
C ILE A 140 12.18 5.42 12.78
N VAL A 141 11.29 5.55 11.81
CA VAL A 141 11.49 4.96 10.48
C VAL A 141 11.54 6.06 9.41
N GLY A 142 12.39 5.88 8.41
CA GLY A 142 12.46 6.72 7.22
C GLY A 142 12.54 5.88 5.96
N PHE A 143 12.02 6.42 4.85
CA PHE A 143 11.91 5.73 3.58
C PHE A 143 12.34 6.62 2.41
N GLY A 144 13.00 6.05 1.40
CA GLY A 144 13.17 6.68 0.08
C GLY A 144 14.57 7.20 -0.25
N TYR A 145 15.57 7.00 0.61
CA TYR A 145 16.94 7.43 0.30
C TYR A 145 17.56 6.57 -0.81
N GLN A 146 18.58 7.07 -1.49
CA GLN A 146 19.33 6.33 -2.51
C GLN A 146 20.82 6.48 -2.26
N ALA A 147 21.44 5.46 -1.66
CA ALA A 147 22.86 5.47 -1.31
C ALA A 147 23.79 5.86 -2.47
N ARG A 148 23.49 5.40 -3.71
CA ARG A 148 24.27 5.72 -4.92
C ARG A 148 24.19 7.20 -5.33
N GLN A 149 23.15 7.91 -4.91
CA GLN A 149 22.95 9.33 -5.20
C GLN A 149 23.45 10.24 -4.07
N MET A 150 23.78 9.66 -2.91
CA MET A 150 24.35 10.39 -1.79
C MET A 150 25.87 10.54 -1.95
N LYS A 151 26.44 11.60 -1.36
CA LYS A 151 27.89 11.90 -1.42
C LYS A 151 28.77 10.75 -0.96
N GLU A 152 28.34 9.99 0.04
CA GLU A 152 29.09 8.88 0.60
C GLU A 152 29.06 7.63 -0.30
N GLY A 153 28.12 7.53 -1.25
CA GLY A 153 27.98 6.37 -2.14
C GLY A 153 27.62 5.06 -1.41
N ARG A 154 27.16 5.14 -0.15
CA ARG A 154 26.89 3.99 0.73
C ARG A 154 25.70 4.26 1.66
N PRO A 155 25.04 3.20 2.16
CA PRO A 155 24.05 3.34 3.24
C PRO A 155 24.69 3.80 4.56
N PRO A 156 23.91 4.38 5.49
CA PRO A 156 24.40 4.77 6.81
C PRO A 156 24.71 3.54 7.67
N THR A 157 25.68 3.67 8.56
CA THR A 157 26.03 2.66 9.56
C THR A 157 25.12 2.76 10.79
N SER A 158 25.10 1.71 11.60
CA SER A 158 24.41 1.69 12.90
C SER A 158 24.87 2.83 13.82
N GLU A 159 26.18 3.14 13.82
CA GLU A 159 26.76 4.22 14.62
C GLU A 159 26.33 5.62 14.15
N GLU A 160 26.15 5.80 12.85
CA GLU A 160 25.62 7.05 12.29
C GLU A 160 24.14 7.21 12.64
N LEU A 161 23.37 6.11 12.62
CA LEU A 161 21.96 6.12 13.03
C LEU A 161 21.78 6.34 14.54
N ASP A 162 22.74 5.93 15.37
CA ASP A 162 22.76 6.21 16.81
C ASP A 162 22.83 7.71 17.13
N ALA A 163 23.24 8.55 16.18
CA ALA A 163 23.18 10.01 16.32
C ALA A 163 21.74 10.56 16.31
N ILE A 164 20.76 9.76 15.86
CA ILE A 164 19.31 10.04 15.95
C ILE A 164 18.80 9.60 17.32
N SER A 165 19.05 8.34 17.69
CA SER A 165 18.76 7.80 19.02
C SER A 165 19.54 6.51 19.26
N LYS A 166 20.07 6.35 20.48
CA LYS A 166 20.74 5.11 20.93
C LYS A 166 19.78 4.13 21.61
N ASP A 167 18.72 4.66 22.21
CA ASP A 167 17.81 3.87 23.06
C ASP A 167 16.53 3.46 22.34
N ARG A 168 16.21 4.13 21.23
CA ARG A 168 15.00 3.86 20.43
C ARG A 168 15.39 3.18 19.11
N PRO A 169 14.61 2.19 18.64
CA PRO A 169 14.80 1.59 17.33
C PRO A 169 14.74 2.63 16.20
N VAL A 170 15.81 2.71 15.40
CA VAL A 170 15.91 3.54 14.20
C VAL A 170 16.15 2.63 13.00
N MET A 171 15.36 2.81 11.94
CA MET A 171 15.51 2.10 10.68
C MET A 171 15.33 3.07 9.51
N VAL A 172 16.18 2.97 8.50
CA VAL A 172 15.99 3.66 7.22
C VAL A 172 15.95 2.64 6.10
N VAL A 173 15.04 2.85 5.16
CA VAL A 173 14.82 1.98 4.01
C VAL A 173 15.00 2.80 2.73
N ASP A 174 15.68 2.22 1.76
CA ASP A 174 15.95 2.88 0.48
C ASP A 174 14.68 3.00 -0.38
N SER A 175 14.77 3.70 -1.51
CA SER A 175 13.61 3.88 -2.41
C SER A 175 13.13 2.59 -3.08
N SER A 176 13.96 1.55 -3.13
CA SER A 176 13.54 0.25 -3.68
C SER A 176 12.70 -0.54 -2.68
N GLY A 177 12.88 -0.31 -1.37
CA GLY A 177 12.24 -1.09 -0.32
C GLY A 177 12.97 -2.40 0.00
N HIS A 178 14.06 -2.71 -0.72
CA HIS A 178 14.83 -3.95 -0.58
C HIS A 178 16.09 -3.75 0.27
N LEU A 179 16.60 -2.53 0.39
CA LEU A 179 17.82 -2.24 1.14
C LEU A 179 17.52 -1.28 2.28
N GLY A 180 18.29 -1.38 3.36
CA GLY A 180 18.14 -0.45 4.47
C GLY A 180 19.30 -0.50 5.45
N SER A 181 19.18 0.29 6.51
CA SER A 181 20.07 0.25 7.66
C SER A 181 19.30 0.39 8.95
N ALA A 182 19.77 -0.25 10.01
CA ALA A 182 19.18 -0.19 11.33
C ALA A 182 20.24 0.13 12.40
N ASN A 183 19.82 0.77 13.49
CA ASN A 183 20.69 1.00 14.65
C ASN A 183 20.72 -0.20 15.61
N GLY A 184 21.58 -0.14 16.63
CA GLY A 184 21.71 -1.22 17.63
C GLY A 184 20.40 -1.52 18.37
N ALA A 185 19.61 -0.49 18.70
CA ALA A 185 18.33 -0.67 19.37
C ALA A 185 17.30 -1.42 18.51
N ALA A 186 17.27 -1.17 17.20
CA ALA A 186 16.41 -1.89 16.26
C ALA A 186 16.83 -3.36 16.11
N PHE A 187 18.13 -3.65 15.99
CA PHE A 187 18.62 -5.03 15.98
C PHE A 187 18.30 -5.77 17.28
N LYS A 188 18.47 -5.10 18.43
CA LYS A 188 18.11 -5.67 19.73
C LYS A 188 16.60 -5.96 19.82
N ALA A 189 15.76 -5.04 19.38
CA ALA A 189 14.31 -5.25 19.34
C ALA A 189 13.91 -6.41 18.41
N ALA A 190 14.70 -6.63 17.35
CA ALA A 190 14.49 -7.74 16.43
C ALA A 190 15.10 -9.07 16.88
N GLY A 191 15.93 -9.08 17.94
CA GLY A 191 16.66 -10.26 18.40
C GLY A 191 17.79 -10.70 17.46
N ILE A 192 18.34 -9.76 16.69
CA ILE A 192 19.39 -10.01 15.69
C ILE A 192 20.74 -9.57 16.25
N THR A 193 21.75 -10.42 16.11
CA THR A 193 23.13 -10.20 16.56
C THR A 193 24.12 -10.49 15.43
N ALA A 194 25.42 -10.27 15.65
CA ALA A 194 26.45 -10.60 14.65
C ALA A 194 26.52 -12.11 14.38
N GLU A 195 26.10 -12.95 15.34
CA GLU A 195 26.04 -14.41 15.24
C GLU A 195 24.78 -14.91 14.53
N THR A 196 23.77 -14.06 14.32
CA THR A 196 22.60 -14.44 13.53
C THR A 196 23.03 -14.77 12.10
N PRO A 197 22.77 -15.99 11.59
CA PRO A 197 23.09 -16.34 10.21
C PRO A 197 22.34 -15.46 9.21
N ASP A 198 22.93 -15.27 8.03
CA ASP A 198 22.24 -14.58 6.95
C ASP A 198 21.10 -15.46 6.42
N PRO A 199 19.87 -14.92 6.28
CA PRO A 199 18.75 -15.67 5.71
C PRO A 199 18.98 -15.94 4.22
N THR A 200 18.35 -16.99 3.68
CA THR A 200 18.33 -17.21 2.23
C THR A 200 17.84 -15.97 1.51
N GLY A 201 18.60 -15.50 0.52
CA GLY A 201 18.25 -14.33 -0.29
C GLY A 201 18.47 -12.98 0.37
N GLY A 202 19.19 -12.87 1.49
CA GLY A 202 19.48 -11.59 2.15
C GLY A 202 20.72 -11.65 3.04
N MET A 203 21.15 -10.52 3.58
CA MET A 203 22.40 -10.43 4.35
C MET A 203 22.33 -9.35 5.44
N PHE A 204 22.96 -9.63 6.59
CA PHE A 204 23.30 -8.63 7.60
C PHE A 204 24.76 -8.19 7.43
N SER A 205 25.00 -6.91 7.13
CA SER A 205 26.38 -6.42 7.05
C SER A 205 27.04 -6.43 8.44
N ARG A 206 28.24 -7.02 8.54
CA ARG A 206 29.03 -7.11 9.77
C ARG A 206 30.25 -6.19 9.68
N LYS A 207 30.72 -5.70 10.83
CA LYS A 207 32.00 -4.99 10.91
C LYS A 207 33.15 -5.98 10.72
N THR A 208 34.33 -5.45 10.44
CA THR A 208 35.57 -6.24 10.27
C THR A 208 35.96 -7.02 11.53
N ASP A 209 35.43 -6.64 12.70
CA ASP A 209 35.63 -7.36 13.97
C ASP A 209 34.89 -8.71 14.02
N GLY A 210 33.92 -8.95 13.12
CA GLY A 210 33.05 -10.12 13.10
C GLY A 210 32.10 -10.27 14.31
N LYS A 211 32.08 -9.28 15.22
CA LYS A 211 31.34 -9.31 16.50
C LYS A 211 30.23 -8.29 16.56
N SER A 212 30.21 -7.35 15.62
CA SER A 212 29.25 -6.26 15.58
C SER A 212 28.57 -6.17 14.22
N LEU A 213 27.29 -5.82 14.22
CA LEU A 213 26.58 -5.44 12.99
C LEU A 213 27.02 -4.05 12.54
N LEU A 214 27.21 -3.88 11.23
CA LEU A 214 27.60 -2.59 10.63
C LEU A 214 26.41 -1.65 10.48
N GLY A 215 25.19 -2.17 10.34
CA GLY A 215 23.97 -1.40 10.13
C GLY A 215 23.21 -1.78 8.86
N PRO A 216 23.87 -1.82 7.68
CA PRO A 216 23.20 -2.17 6.43
C PRO A 216 22.65 -3.60 6.42
N VAL A 217 21.44 -3.74 5.89
CA VAL A 217 20.70 -5.00 5.75
C VAL A 217 20.02 -5.08 4.39
N GLU A 218 19.93 -6.29 3.85
CA GLU A 218 19.46 -6.51 2.47
C GLU A 218 18.35 -7.57 2.42
N GLU A 219 17.31 -7.30 1.65
CA GLU A 219 16.29 -8.26 1.22
C GLU A 219 15.58 -8.97 2.38
N THR A 220 15.72 -10.30 2.48
CA THR A 220 15.09 -11.09 3.55
C THR A 220 15.63 -10.74 4.93
N ALA A 221 16.87 -10.22 5.03
CA ALA A 221 17.43 -9.73 6.29
C ALA A 221 16.78 -8.40 6.73
N LEU A 222 16.50 -7.49 5.79
CA LEU A 222 15.70 -6.29 6.08
C LEU A 222 14.30 -6.67 6.56
N ASN A 223 13.66 -7.65 5.92
CA ASN A 223 12.35 -8.14 6.34
C ASN A 223 12.37 -8.71 7.76
N ALA A 224 13.43 -9.43 8.14
CA ALA A 224 13.59 -9.96 9.50
C ALA A 224 13.58 -8.84 10.55
N VAL A 225 14.28 -7.73 10.30
CA VAL A 225 14.25 -6.54 11.18
C VAL A 225 12.88 -5.87 11.14
N ARG A 226 12.39 -5.54 9.94
CA ARG A 226 11.14 -4.79 9.71
C ARG A 226 9.91 -5.48 10.30
N SER A 227 9.86 -6.81 10.28
CA SER A 227 8.74 -7.61 10.82
C SER A 227 8.53 -7.43 12.32
N LYS A 228 9.50 -6.85 13.02
CA LYS A 228 9.50 -6.61 14.47
C LYS A 228 9.08 -5.19 14.82
N ARG A 229 8.90 -4.32 13.82
CA ARG A 229 8.25 -3.02 13.99
C ARG A 229 6.83 -3.24 14.55
N PRO A 230 6.41 -2.49 15.58
CA PRO A 230 5.03 -2.55 16.06
C PRO A 230 4.03 -2.32 14.92
N PRO A 231 2.92 -3.08 14.89
CA PRO A 231 1.94 -3.00 13.81
C PRO A 231 1.21 -1.65 13.82
N PHE A 232 0.82 -1.20 12.64
CA PHE A 232 -0.07 -0.07 12.46
C PHE A 232 -1.48 -0.48 12.90
N THR A 233 -1.97 0.14 13.96
CA THR A 233 -3.30 -0.16 14.53
C THR A 233 -4.05 1.13 14.84
N GLY A 234 -5.37 1.03 15.02
CA GLY A 234 -6.21 2.15 15.47
C GLY A 234 -6.09 3.39 14.57
N GLU A 235 -5.66 4.50 15.15
CA GLU A 235 -5.51 5.78 14.45
C GLU A 235 -4.33 5.79 13.49
N LEU A 236 -3.23 5.10 13.82
CA LEU A 236 -2.06 5.03 12.94
C LEU A 236 -2.39 4.27 11.64
N ALA A 237 -3.18 3.20 11.75
CA ALA A 237 -3.71 2.49 10.58
C ALA A 237 -4.65 3.38 9.74
N ALA A 238 -5.49 4.20 10.39
CA ALA A 238 -6.37 5.13 9.70
C ALA A 238 -5.58 6.20 8.94
N GLN A 239 -4.57 6.79 9.58
CA GLN A 239 -3.70 7.79 8.97
C GLN A 239 -2.95 7.24 7.76
N ALA A 240 -2.39 6.03 7.86
CA ALA A 240 -1.67 5.40 6.74
C ALA A 240 -2.57 5.26 5.50
N ILE A 241 -3.75 4.67 5.66
CA ILE A 241 -4.61 4.34 4.52
C ILE A 241 -5.38 5.56 3.97
N SER A 242 -5.82 6.48 4.83
CA SER A 242 -6.44 7.74 4.38
C SER A 242 -5.44 8.67 3.71
N GLY A 243 -4.21 8.77 4.23
CA GLY A 243 -3.16 9.58 3.61
C GLY A 243 -2.81 9.09 2.21
N ALA A 244 -2.73 7.77 2.00
CA ALA A 244 -2.54 7.21 0.66
C ALA A 244 -3.70 7.59 -0.28
N ALA A 245 -4.94 7.53 0.21
CA ALA A 245 -6.13 7.86 -0.56
C ALA A 245 -6.16 9.33 -0.99
N GLU A 246 -5.77 10.24 -0.10
CA GLU A 246 -5.68 11.67 -0.39
C GLU A 246 -4.65 11.96 -1.49
N VAL A 247 -3.49 11.28 -1.43
CA VAL A 247 -2.46 11.42 -2.47
C VAL A 247 -3.00 10.93 -3.82
N TRP A 248 -3.55 9.71 -3.91
CA TRP A 248 -4.12 9.20 -5.17
C TRP A 248 -5.21 10.12 -5.73
N ALA A 249 -6.15 10.55 -4.87
CA ALA A 249 -7.21 11.46 -5.25
C ALA A 249 -6.68 12.80 -5.78
N SER A 250 -5.57 13.31 -5.23
CA SER A 250 -4.96 14.56 -5.69
C SER A 250 -4.42 14.51 -7.14
N TYR A 251 -4.09 13.31 -7.63
CA TYR A 251 -3.72 13.06 -9.03
C TYR A 251 -4.90 12.68 -9.93
N GLY A 252 -6.14 12.76 -9.41
CA GLY A 252 -7.34 12.38 -10.15
C GLY A 252 -7.54 10.87 -10.25
N GLN A 253 -6.81 10.07 -9.48
CA GLN A 253 -7.00 8.62 -9.40
C GLN A 253 -8.18 8.32 -8.47
N THR A 254 -9.20 7.67 -9.01
CA THR A 254 -10.44 7.33 -8.28
C THR A 254 -10.52 5.86 -7.91
N THR A 255 -9.59 5.05 -8.42
CA THR A 255 -9.42 3.65 -8.04
C THR A 255 -7.94 3.35 -7.90
N ALA A 256 -7.56 2.76 -6.77
CA ALA A 256 -6.21 2.29 -6.48
C ALA A 256 -6.18 0.76 -6.44
N MET A 257 -5.03 0.17 -6.74
CA MET A 257 -4.75 -1.23 -6.48
C MET A 257 -3.79 -1.38 -5.29
N GLU A 258 -4.07 -2.34 -4.41
CA GLU A 258 -3.09 -2.93 -3.51
C GLU A 258 -2.68 -4.29 -4.08
N ALA A 259 -1.50 -4.33 -4.71
CA ALA A 259 -0.93 -5.51 -5.32
C ALA A 259 -0.04 -6.26 -4.33
N GLY A 260 -0.54 -7.41 -3.84
CA GLY A 260 0.21 -8.25 -2.92
C GLY A 260 -0.10 -8.01 -1.45
N LEU A 261 -1.35 -7.65 -1.11
CA LEU A 261 -1.76 -7.48 0.29
C LEU A 261 -1.37 -8.72 1.12
N GLY A 262 -0.76 -8.51 2.28
CA GLY A 262 -0.37 -9.57 3.21
C GLY A 262 1.13 -9.84 3.28
N LEU A 263 1.96 -8.91 2.79
CA LEU A 263 3.40 -8.89 3.07
C LEU A 263 3.69 -8.36 4.48
N GLY A 264 2.81 -7.50 5.01
CA GLY A 264 2.83 -7.04 6.40
C GLY A 264 1.84 -7.81 7.28
N ASN A 265 2.24 -8.07 8.53
CA ASN A 265 1.39 -8.76 9.51
C ASN A 265 0.10 -7.99 9.89
N ASP A 266 0.05 -6.70 9.58
CA ASP A 266 -1.01 -5.75 9.93
C ASP A 266 -1.83 -5.27 8.72
N ASP A 267 -1.48 -5.69 7.50
CA ASP A 267 -2.12 -5.25 6.25
C ASP A 267 -3.64 -5.47 6.26
N ILE A 268 -4.08 -6.67 6.66
CA ILE A 268 -5.50 -7.00 6.80
C ILE A 268 -6.17 -6.07 7.82
N GLY A 269 -5.53 -5.83 8.96
CA GLY A 269 -6.06 -4.97 10.02
C GLY A 269 -6.27 -3.53 9.54
N ILE A 270 -5.34 -3.01 8.73
CA ILE A 270 -5.45 -1.66 8.14
C ILE A 270 -6.64 -1.60 7.18
N VAL A 271 -6.78 -2.59 6.29
CA VAL A 271 -7.90 -2.68 5.34
C VAL A 271 -9.25 -2.77 6.07
N LEU A 272 -9.36 -3.65 7.06
CA LEU A 272 -10.59 -3.80 7.83
C LEU A 272 -10.95 -2.51 8.59
N ASN A 273 -9.95 -1.84 9.16
CA ASN A 273 -10.15 -0.54 9.81
C ASN A 273 -10.65 0.53 8.81
N ALA A 274 -10.14 0.54 7.57
CA ALA A 274 -10.65 1.45 6.53
C ALA A 274 -12.10 1.14 6.13
N ILE A 275 -12.46 -0.13 6.01
CA ILE A 275 -13.82 -0.56 5.74
C ILE A 275 -14.75 -0.12 6.87
N ASP A 276 -14.38 -0.40 8.12
CA ASP A 276 -15.24 -0.18 9.29
C ASP A 276 -15.47 1.29 9.58
N LYS A 277 -14.43 2.10 9.43
CA LYS A 277 -14.49 3.55 9.62
C LYS A 277 -14.85 4.33 8.36
N LYS A 278 -15.06 3.64 7.22
CA LYS A 278 -15.40 4.25 5.91
C LYS A 278 -14.41 5.34 5.48
N LEU A 279 -13.12 5.03 5.57
CA LEU A 279 -12.04 6.01 5.48
C LEU A 279 -11.66 6.44 4.05
N LEU A 280 -12.12 5.72 3.04
CA LEU A 280 -11.64 5.89 1.67
C LEU A 280 -12.57 6.79 0.84
N PRO A 281 -12.06 7.89 0.25
CA PRO A 281 -12.76 8.68 -0.76
C PRO A 281 -12.69 8.07 -2.18
N ILE A 282 -11.79 7.09 -2.39
CA ILE A 282 -11.55 6.38 -3.66
C ILE A 282 -11.82 4.89 -3.49
N ASP A 283 -12.00 4.16 -4.60
CA ASP A 283 -12.11 2.72 -4.56
C ASP A 283 -10.72 2.06 -4.38
N LEU A 284 -10.64 0.99 -3.59
CA LEU A 284 -9.45 0.17 -3.39
C LEU A 284 -9.73 -1.26 -3.85
N TYR A 285 -9.06 -1.66 -4.94
CA TYR A 285 -9.02 -3.03 -5.42
C TYR A 285 -7.85 -3.76 -4.75
N ILE A 286 -8.11 -4.91 -4.15
CA ILE A 286 -7.10 -5.74 -3.50
C ILE A 286 -6.80 -6.95 -4.37
N ALA A 287 -5.53 -7.13 -4.71
CA ALA A 287 -4.97 -8.40 -5.16
C ALA A 287 -4.16 -9.00 -3.99
N ALA A 288 -4.73 -10.01 -3.32
CA ALA A 288 -4.14 -10.57 -2.12
C ALA A 288 -3.02 -11.59 -2.45
N LYS A 289 -1.97 -11.64 -1.62
CA LYS A 289 -0.98 -12.73 -1.70
C LYS A 289 -1.66 -14.05 -1.29
N ASP A 290 -1.50 -15.11 -2.09
CA ASP A 290 -1.93 -16.45 -1.65
C ASP A 290 -0.86 -17.12 -0.76
N SER A 291 -1.31 -17.78 0.31
CA SER A 291 -0.45 -18.61 1.17
C SER A 291 -0.20 -20.01 0.60
N ALA A 292 -0.93 -20.45 -0.42
CA ALA A 292 -0.60 -21.71 -1.11
C ALA A 292 0.84 -21.71 -1.65
N LEU A 293 1.38 -20.51 -1.94
CA LEU A 293 2.79 -20.30 -2.24
C LEU A 293 3.70 -20.59 -1.05
N ASP A 294 3.33 -20.17 0.15
CA ASP A 294 4.19 -20.27 1.35
C ASP A 294 4.35 -21.73 1.80
N ASP A 295 3.26 -22.50 1.82
CA ASP A 295 3.29 -23.93 2.19
C ASP A 295 4.03 -24.78 1.14
N THR A 296 3.89 -24.42 -0.14
CA THR A 296 4.49 -25.17 -1.25
C THR A 296 5.95 -24.80 -1.49
N LEU A 297 6.35 -23.53 -1.30
CA LEU A 297 7.75 -23.10 -1.35
C LEU A 297 8.55 -23.71 -0.18
N ALA A 298 7.94 -23.79 1.01
CA ALA A 298 8.55 -24.49 2.16
C ALA A 298 8.79 -25.97 1.86
N ALA A 299 7.86 -26.63 1.17
CA ALA A 299 7.99 -28.03 0.76
C ALA A 299 8.99 -28.23 -0.40
N ALA A 300 9.03 -27.33 -1.39
CA ALA A 300 9.88 -27.43 -2.58
C ALA A 300 11.36 -27.13 -2.30
N TYR A 301 11.66 -26.18 -1.40
CA TYR A 301 13.04 -25.79 -1.08
C TYR A 301 13.64 -26.50 0.14
N SER A 302 12.92 -27.43 0.79
CA SER A 302 13.35 -28.08 2.05
C SER A 302 13.71 -27.09 3.17
N VAL A 303 13.24 -25.83 3.10
CA VAL A 303 13.40 -24.82 4.15
C VAL A 303 12.22 -24.96 5.12
N ALA A 304 12.08 -26.16 5.69
CA ALA A 304 11.15 -26.41 6.77
C ALA A 304 11.77 -25.88 8.08
N SER A 305 11.67 -24.58 8.31
CA SER A 305 11.62 -23.89 9.62
C SER A 305 12.18 -22.48 9.49
N GLN A 306 11.29 -21.48 9.30
CA GLN A 306 11.43 -20.12 9.86
C GLN A 306 10.37 -19.13 9.36
N TYR A 307 9.50 -19.50 8.43
CA TYR A 307 8.27 -18.75 8.18
C TYR A 307 7.16 -19.32 9.06
N ASN A 308 6.61 -18.47 9.96
CA ASN A 308 5.44 -18.81 10.75
C ASN A 308 4.25 -18.95 9.80
N PRO A 309 3.75 -20.16 9.51
CA PRO A 309 2.59 -20.33 8.65
C PRO A 309 1.40 -19.93 9.51
N GLN A 310 1.02 -18.65 9.45
CA GLN A 310 -0.29 -18.24 9.89
C GLN A 310 -1.29 -18.94 8.97
N SER A 311 -1.75 -20.13 9.36
CA SER A 311 -2.70 -20.96 8.61
C SER A 311 -3.90 -20.14 8.11
N GLY A 312 -4.31 -20.42 6.87
CA GLY A 312 -5.31 -19.67 6.10
C GLY A 312 -4.68 -18.52 5.31
N GLY A 313 -4.79 -18.55 3.99
CA GLY A 313 -4.27 -17.49 3.13
C GLY A 313 -4.93 -16.15 3.35
N ILE A 314 -4.32 -15.09 2.82
CA ILE A 314 -4.83 -13.72 2.99
C ILE A 314 -6.24 -13.60 2.41
N VAL A 315 -6.50 -14.30 1.30
CA VAL A 315 -7.84 -14.42 0.68
C VAL A 315 -8.84 -15.01 1.69
N GLU A 316 -8.52 -16.14 2.30
CA GLU A 316 -9.39 -16.82 3.25
C GLU A 316 -9.61 -15.99 4.52
N LYS A 317 -8.57 -15.33 5.03
CA LYS A 317 -8.68 -14.41 6.18
C LYS A 317 -9.58 -13.21 5.87
N LEU A 318 -9.43 -12.60 4.69
CA LEU A 318 -10.29 -11.50 4.25
C LEU A 318 -11.73 -11.96 4.09
N ARG A 319 -11.99 -13.11 3.45
CA ARG A 319 -13.34 -13.67 3.30
C ARG A 319 -13.96 -14.03 4.64
N ALA A 320 -13.19 -14.60 5.57
CA ALA A 320 -13.68 -14.91 6.91
C ALA A 320 -14.08 -13.64 7.68
N ALA A 321 -13.31 -12.55 7.52
CA ALA A 321 -13.64 -11.27 8.13
C ALA A 321 -14.80 -10.55 7.42
N ARG A 322 -14.85 -10.58 6.09
CA ARG A 322 -15.85 -9.90 5.24
C ARG A 322 -16.28 -10.84 4.09
N PRO A 323 -17.35 -11.64 4.28
CA PRO A 323 -17.73 -12.71 3.34
C PRO A 323 -18.12 -12.26 1.93
N ASP A 324 -18.46 -10.99 1.72
CA ASP A 324 -18.91 -10.44 0.45
C ASP A 324 -17.86 -9.57 -0.26
N LEU A 325 -16.65 -9.47 0.30
CA LEU A 325 -15.59 -8.57 -0.19
C LEU A 325 -15.10 -8.91 -1.60
N ASP A 326 -15.27 -10.15 -2.05
CA ASP A 326 -14.91 -10.62 -3.39
C ASP A 326 -16.02 -10.46 -4.44
N SER A 327 -17.26 -10.50 -4.00
CA SER A 327 -18.45 -10.32 -4.85
C SER A 327 -18.76 -8.85 -5.17
N ARG A 328 -18.38 -7.91 -4.30
CA ARG A 328 -18.70 -6.48 -4.45
C ARG A 328 -17.75 -5.57 -3.68
N TYR A 329 -17.82 -4.27 -3.98
CA TYR A 329 -17.23 -3.26 -3.12
C TYR A 329 -18.01 -3.14 -1.79
N VAL A 330 -17.29 -3.16 -0.68
CA VAL A 330 -17.77 -2.92 0.68
C VAL A 330 -17.05 -1.67 1.20
N ASN A 331 -17.78 -0.57 1.37
CA ASN A 331 -17.22 0.73 1.77
C ASN A 331 -15.95 1.08 0.97
N ARG A 332 -16.06 1.01 -0.38
CA ARG A 332 -14.99 1.31 -1.35
C ARG A 332 -13.88 0.27 -1.48
N VAL A 333 -13.89 -0.82 -0.71
CA VAL A 333 -12.86 -1.87 -0.83
C VAL A 333 -13.44 -3.12 -1.51
N ARG A 334 -12.68 -3.74 -2.42
CA ARG A 334 -13.02 -5.05 -3.00
C ARG A 334 -11.79 -5.94 -3.07
N LEU A 335 -11.93 -7.21 -2.70
CA LEU A 335 -10.98 -8.29 -2.99
C LEU A 335 -11.24 -8.78 -4.40
N GLY A 336 -10.52 -8.24 -5.38
CA GLY A 336 -10.79 -8.55 -6.78
C GLY A 336 -9.86 -9.59 -7.39
N GLY A 337 -8.76 -9.92 -6.73
CA GLY A 337 -7.77 -10.83 -7.28
C GLY A 337 -6.79 -11.41 -6.28
N VAL A 338 -5.88 -12.20 -6.84
CA VAL A 338 -4.74 -12.81 -6.16
C VAL A 338 -3.45 -12.40 -6.86
N LYS A 339 -2.34 -12.31 -6.11
CA LYS A 339 -1.06 -11.82 -6.61
C LYS A 339 0.08 -12.80 -6.38
N PHE A 340 0.90 -12.99 -7.41
CA PHE A 340 2.09 -13.86 -7.45
C PHE A 340 3.30 -13.14 -8.04
N TRP A 341 4.48 -13.69 -7.77
CA TRP A 341 5.77 -13.28 -8.34
C TRP A 341 6.46 -14.47 -8.97
N LEU A 342 6.75 -14.38 -10.26
CA LEU A 342 7.46 -15.41 -11.01
C LEU A 342 8.97 -15.17 -11.02
N ASP A 343 9.38 -13.91 -10.93
CA ASP A 343 10.76 -13.45 -10.82
C ASP A 343 10.89 -12.18 -9.95
N GLY A 344 12.10 -11.62 -9.86
CA GLY A 344 12.41 -10.45 -9.05
C GLY A 344 12.35 -9.11 -9.79
N SER A 345 13.08 -8.12 -9.29
CA SER A 345 13.26 -6.79 -9.89
C SER A 345 14.20 -6.85 -11.12
N LEU A 346 14.48 -5.74 -11.79
CA LEU A 346 15.39 -5.73 -12.95
C LEU A 346 16.79 -6.32 -12.67
N ASP A 347 17.28 -6.30 -11.43
CA ASP A 347 18.57 -6.89 -11.05
C ASP A 347 18.48 -8.41 -10.74
N THR A 348 17.28 -8.98 -10.72
CA THR A 348 17.00 -10.38 -10.36
C THR A 348 15.96 -11.06 -11.25
N ALA A 349 15.47 -10.35 -12.26
CA ALA A 349 14.50 -10.79 -13.26
C ALA A 349 15.05 -11.99 -14.03
N TRP A 350 14.18 -12.97 -14.28
CA TRP A 350 14.56 -14.27 -14.82
C TRP A 350 14.46 -14.30 -16.34
N PHE A 351 15.61 -14.33 -17.00
CA PHE A 351 15.74 -14.30 -18.45
C PHE A 351 16.12 -15.66 -19.03
N THR A 352 15.76 -15.90 -20.29
CA THR A 352 16.18 -17.11 -21.01
C THR A 352 17.67 -17.11 -21.34
N LEU A 353 18.28 -15.91 -21.38
CA LEU A 353 19.70 -15.68 -21.60
C LEU A 353 20.34 -14.94 -20.42
N PRO A 354 21.66 -15.10 -20.17
CA PRO A 354 22.36 -14.34 -19.15
C PRO A 354 22.31 -12.83 -19.38
N TYR A 355 22.43 -12.06 -18.30
CA TYR A 355 22.57 -10.61 -18.34
C TYR A 355 23.80 -10.22 -19.17
N THR A 356 23.65 -9.22 -20.04
CA THR A 356 24.77 -8.64 -20.81
C THR A 356 25.74 -7.89 -19.90
N GLN A 357 25.21 -7.26 -18.85
CA GLN A 357 25.96 -6.67 -17.74
C GLN A 357 25.37 -7.19 -16.44
N ASN A 358 26.16 -7.95 -15.69
CA ASN A 358 25.69 -8.52 -14.44
C ASN A 358 25.31 -7.43 -13.43
N PRO A 359 24.19 -7.60 -12.72
CA PRO A 359 23.84 -6.76 -11.57
C PRO A 359 24.95 -6.78 -10.50
N PRO A 360 25.03 -5.75 -9.65
CA PRO A 360 26.04 -5.68 -8.58
C PRO A 360 26.09 -6.96 -7.73
N GLY A 361 27.30 -7.48 -7.51
CA GLY A 361 27.51 -8.71 -6.73
C GLY A 361 27.23 -10.01 -7.47
N LYS A 362 26.79 -9.99 -8.73
CA LYS A 362 26.60 -11.18 -9.57
C LYS A 362 27.78 -11.37 -10.52
N THR A 363 28.19 -12.62 -10.73
CA THR A 363 29.33 -12.98 -11.57
C THR A 363 28.96 -14.15 -12.49
N GLY A 364 29.75 -14.35 -13.55
CA GLY A 364 29.51 -15.43 -14.52
C GLY A 364 28.24 -15.22 -15.38
N SER A 365 27.70 -16.32 -15.90
CA SER A 365 26.50 -16.35 -16.75
C SER A 365 25.21 -16.28 -15.93
N PHE A 366 25.03 -15.21 -15.17
CA PHE A 366 23.85 -15.02 -14.33
C PHE A 366 22.63 -14.65 -15.19
N ALA A 367 21.49 -15.32 -14.99
CA ALA A 367 20.25 -15.12 -15.77
C ALA A 367 19.04 -14.77 -14.87
N GLY A 368 19.27 -14.37 -13.61
CA GLY A 368 18.20 -14.09 -12.65
C GLY A 368 17.71 -15.32 -11.90
N TYR A 369 16.57 -15.17 -11.24
CA TYR A 369 15.99 -16.21 -10.39
C TYR A 369 14.51 -16.43 -10.70
N ARG A 370 14.18 -17.68 -11.01
CA ARG A 370 12.82 -18.17 -10.91
C ARG A 370 12.40 -18.21 -9.45
N GLN A 371 11.26 -17.60 -9.11
CA GLN A 371 10.75 -17.57 -7.74
C GLN A 371 9.82 -18.75 -7.42
N ILE A 372 9.03 -19.24 -8.39
CA ILE A 372 8.10 -20.34 -8.17
C ILE A 372 8.25 -21.48 -9.20
N PRO A 373 8.23 -22.76 -8.77
CA PRO A 373 8.13 -23.90 -9.67
C PRO A 373 6.79 -23.95 -10.43
N ASP A 374 6.73 -24.67 -11.55
CA ASP A 374 5.58 -24.74 -12.47
C ASP A 374 4.42 -25.43 -11.76
N GLU A 375 4.71 -26.49 -11.02
CA GLU A 375 3.68 -27.22 -10.30
C GLU A 375 3.00 -26.34 -9.22
N VAL A 376 3.68 -25.29 -8.75
CA VAL A 376 3.08 -24.31 -7.82
C VAL A 376 2.16 -23.37 -8.58
N LEU A 377 2.59 -22.89 -9.74
CA LEU A 377 1.79 -22.00 -10.59
C LEU A 377 0.53 -22.71 -11.10
N ASP A 378 0.65 -23.94 -11.60
CA ASP A 378 -0.47 -24.75 -12.08
C ASP A 378 -1.53 -24.95 -10.98
N ARG A 379 -1.10 -25.29 -9.75
CA ARG A 379 -2.01 -25.44 -8.60
C ARG A 379 -2.74 -24.14 -8.24
N VAL A 380 -2.07 -23.00 -8.40
CA VAL A 380 -2.67 -21.69 -8.17
C VAL A 380 -3.74 -21.40 -9.23
N PHE A 381 -3.45 -21.68 -10.51
CA PHE A 381 -4.42 -21.55 -11.59
C PHE A 381 -5.62 -22.47 -11.33
N ASP A 382 -5.42 -23.75 -11.06
CA ASP A 382 -6.51 -24.69 -10.72
C ASP A 382 -7.39 -24.19 -9.57
N LYS A 383 -6.78 -23.57 -8.55
CA LYS A 383 -7.50 -23.04 -7.38
C LYS A 383 -8.37 -21.82 -7.71
N TYR A 384 -7.87 -20.87 -8.50
CA TYR A 384 -8.56 -19.57 -8.71
C TYR A 384 -9.23 -19.39 -10.06
N TRP A 385 -8.85 -20.16 -11.08
CA TRP A 385 -9.49 -20.16 -12.39
C TRP A 385 -11.01 -20.33 -12.36
N PRO A 386 -11.61 -21.20 -11.51
CA PRO A 386 -13.07 -21.31 -11.43
C PRO A 386 -13.74 -20.20 -10.59
N THR A 387 -12.98 -19.21 -10.12
CA THR A 387 -13.49 -18.12 -9.26
C THR A 387 -13.54 -16.79 -10.01
N GLU A 388 -14.23 -15.81 -9.44
CA GLU A 388 -14.26 -14.43 -9.96
C GLU A 388 -13.01 -13.60 -9.56
N LEU A 389 -12.00 -14.22 -8.93
CA LEU A 389 -10.76 -13.56 -8.55
C LEU A 389 -9.79 -13.56 -9.73
N GLN A 390 -9.37 -12.37 -10.15
CA GLN A 390 -8.36 -12.22 -11.20
C GLN A 390 -6.97 -12.68 -10.70
N ILE A 391 -6.26 -13.44 -11.53
CA ILE A 391 -4.87 -13.83 -11.28
C ILE A 391 -3.94 -12.71 -11.77
N HIS A 392 -3.14 -12.16 -10.87
CA HIS A 392 -2.10 -11.16 -11.16
C HIS A 392 -0.72 -11.77 -10.97
N MET A 393 0.12 -11.74 -12.01
CA MET A 393 1.47 -12.31 -11.97
C MET A 393 2.51 -11.22 -12.20
N HIS A 394 3.54 -11.16 -11.36
CA HIS A 394 4.70 -10.28 -11.55
C HIS A 394 5.71 -11.04 -12.38
N MET A 395 6.12 -10.44 -13.49
CA MET A 395 7.12 -10.95 -14.40
C MET A 395 7.87 -9.77 -15.03
N ASN A 396 9.20 -9.78 -14.96
CA ASN A 396 10.05 -8.79 -15.63
C ASN A 396 10.84 -9.42 -16.77
N GLY A 397 11.39 -10.61 -16.55
CA GLY A 397 12.19 -11.33 -17.52
C GLY A 397 11.36 -12.20 -18.47
N ASP A 398 11.93 -12.52 -19.63
CA ASP A 398 11.23 -13.27 -20.68
C ASP A 398 10.99 -14.73 -20.30
N ALA A 399 11.89 -15.37 -19.54
CA ALA A 399 11.66 -16.74 -19.06
C ALA A 399 10.48 -16.81 -18.06
N ALA A 400 10.29 -15.77 -17.25
CA ALA A 400 9.12 -15.66 -16.38
C ALA A 400 7.82 -15.45 -17.18
N ALA A 401 7.89 -14.71 -18.29
CA ALA A 401 6.75 -14.56 -19.20
C ALA A 401 6.40 -15.87 -19.91
N ASP A 402 7.41 -16.63 -20.36
CA ASP A 402 7.21 -17.97 -20.93
C ASP A 402 6.53 -18.91 -19.92
N GLN A 403 6.97 -18.89 -18.66
CA GLN A 403 6.32 -19.64 -17.58
C GLN A 403 4.85 -19.23 -17.42
N ALA A 404 4.56 -17.93 -17.40
CA ALA A 404 3.19 -17.42 -17.24
C ALA A 404 2.25 -17.79 -18.38
N LEU A 405 2.76 -17.87 -19.62
CA LEU A 405 1.99 -18.22 -20.81
C LEU A 405 1.77 -19.73 -20.97
N ALA A 406 2.63 -20.54 -20.34
CA ALA A 406 2.54 -22.00 -20.37
C ALA A 406 1.52 -22.56 -19.37
N ALA A 407 1.36 -21.88 -18.22
CA ALA A 407 0.31 -22.16 -17.23
C ALA A 407 -1.07 -21.70 -17.73
#